data_AF-A0A7C2DMC6-F1
#
_entry.id   AF-A0A7C2DMC6-F1
#
_cell.length_a   1.000
_cell.length_b   1.000
_cell.length_c   1.000
_cell.angle_alpha   90.00
_cell.angle_beta   90.00
_cell.angle_gamma   90.00
#
_symmetry.space_group_name_H-M   'P 1'
#
loop_
_entity.id
_entity.type
_entity.pdbx_description
1 polymer ?
#
loop_
_entity_poly.entity_id
_entity_poly.type
_entity_poly.pdbx_seq_one_letter_code
_entity_poly.pdbx_strand_id
1 'polypeptide(L)'
;MLEDAPYAGWAALDRDAVRARWIEACLAVAGSHEQAGRPERALEWYQRALSRDATLEDAHRGAMRSYAGLGHRDLAQRQYDRCVRILREELDAAPDAETVALREAIALPEVP
;
A
#
# COMPACT_ATOMS: atom_id res chain seq x y z
N MET A 1 22.23 -36.86 -1.84
CA MET A 1 21.71 -36.18 -0.65
C MET A 1 22.71 -35.07 -0.38
N LEU A 2 22.46 -33.86 -0.91
CA LEU A 2 23.36 -32.73 -0.72
C LEU A 2 22.92 -32.04 0.56
N GLU A 3 23.86 -31.93 1.49
CA GLU A 3 23.72 -31.41 2.84
C GLU A 3 23.11 -30.00 2.83
N ASP A 4 22.22 -29.74 3.79
CA ASP A 4 21.61 -28.45 4.07
C ASP A 4 22.67 -27.34 4.10
N ALA A 5 22.65 -26.51 3.06
CA ALA A 5 23.66 -25.49 2.88
C ALA A 5 23.49 -24.39 3.95
N PRO A 6 24.51 -24.05 4.74
CA PRO A 6 24.51 -22.94 5.71
C PRO A 6 24.35 -21.55 5.04
N TYR A 7 24.13 -21.53 3.72
CA TYR A 7 23.91 -20.35 2.91
C TYR A 7 22.46 -19.86 2.86
N ALA A 8 21.50 -20.65 3.36
CA ALA A 8 20.09 -20.29 3.29
C ALA A 8 19.72 -19.10 4.20
N GLY A 9 20.37 -18.96 5.36
CA GLY A 9 20.04 -17.94 6.37
C GLY A 9 20.52 -16.53 6.01
N TRP A 10 21.79 -16.37 5.61
CA TRP A 10 22.32 -15.05 5.25
C TRP A 10 21.69 -14.51 3.95
N ALA A 11 21.44 -15.38 2.98
CA ALA A 11 20.80 -14.99 1.73
C ALA A 11 19.31 -14.63 1.93
N ALA A 12 18.64 -15.16 2.96
CA ALA A 12 17.26 -14.77 3.31
C ALA A 12 17.20 -13.38 3.97
N LEU A 13 18.07 -13.12 4.95
CA LEU A 13 18.17 -11.81 5.62
C LEU A 13 18.47 -10.68 4.63
N ASP A 14 19.36 -10.94 3.67
CA ASP A 14 19.70 -9.96 2.63
C ASP A 14 18.51 -9.67 1.70
N ARG A 15 17.71 -10.71 1.37
CA ARG A 15 16.49 -10.55 0.56
C ARG A 15 15.41 -9.73 1.26
N ASP A 16 15.22 -9.92 2.56
CA ASP A 16 14.21 -9.19 3.33
C ASP A 16 14.60 -7.72 3.50
N ALA A 17 15.90 -7.45 3.76
CA ALA A 17 16.42 -6.08 3.81
C ALA A 17 16.28 -5.35 2.46
N VAL A 18 16.60 -6.03 1.35
CA VAL A 18 16.43 -5.47 0.00
C VAL A 18 14.95 -5.22 -0.32
N ARG A 19 14.06 -6.13 0.09
CA ARG A 19 12.60 -5.96 -0.07
C ARG A 19 12.10 -4.74 0.69
N ALA A 20 12.47 -4.60 1.97
CA ALA A 20 12.08 -3.46 2.79
C ALA A 20 12.54 -2.14 2.16
N ARG A 21 13.81 -2.05 1.75
CA ARG A 21 14.34 -0.84 1.10
C ARG A 21 13.62 -0.52 -0.22
N TRP A 22 13.28 -1.54 -1.00
CA TRP A 22 12.52 -1.36 -2.24
C TRP A 22 11.13 -0.79 -1.97
N ILE A 23 10.43 -1.32 -0.95
CA ILE A 23 9.12 -0.82 -0.52
C ILE A 23 9.22 0.64 -0.09
N GLU A 24 10.17 0.96 0.79
CA GLU A 24 10.42 2.33 1.25
C GLU A 24 10.65 3.29 0.09
N ALA A 25 11.47 2.89 -0.89
CA ALA A 25 11.72 3.68 -2.09
C ALA A 25 10.44 3.89 -2.92
N CYS A 26 9.61 2.85 -3.08
CA CYS A 26 8.33 2.98 -3.77
C CYS A 26 7.41 3.99 -3.07
N LEU A 27 7.29 3.92 -1.74
CA LEU A 27 6.44 4.83 -0.96
C LEU A 27 6.95 6.27 -1.03
N ALA A 28 8.26 6.49 -0.98
CA ALA A 28 8.86 7.81 -1.12
C ALA A 28 8.60 8.42 -2.50
N VAL A 29 8.76 7.63 -3.58
CA VAL A 29 8.48 8.08 -4.95
C VAL A 29 6.99 8.34 -5.15
N ALA A 30 6.12 7.49 -4.61
CA ALA A 30 4.68 7.68 -4.64
C ALA A 30 4.26 8.99 -3.96
N GLY A 31 4.76 9.24 -2.75
CA GLY A 31 4.49 10.48 -2.00
C GLY A 31 4.99 11.74 -2.71
N SER A 32 6.14 11.65 -3.41
CA SER A 32 6.64 12.76 -4.24
C SER A 32 5.72 13.06 -5.44
N HIS A 33 5.15 12.02 -6.06
CA HIS A 33 4.17 12.21 -7.13
C HIS A 33 2.84 12.76 -6.61
N GLU A 34 2.38 12.31 -5.44
CA GLU A 34 1.17 12.81 -4.77
C GLU A 34 1.30 14.31 -4.46
N GLN A 35 2.40 14.73 -3.85
CA GLN A 35 2.69 16.15 -3.54
C GLN A 35 2.78 17.01 -4.80
N ALA A 36 3.20 16.42 -5.93
CA ALA A 36 3.28 17.10 -7.21
C ALA A 36 1.95 17.10 -8.01
N GLY A 37 0.84 16.62 -7.42
CA GLY A 37 -0.46 16.57 -8.08
C GLY A 37 -0.52 15.60 -9.26
N ARG A 38 0.24 14.49 -9.19
CA ARG A 38 0.31 13.46 -10.24
C ARG A 38 -0.27 12.13 -9.73
N PRO A 39 -1.58 12.05 -9.49
CA PRO A 39 -2.21 10.91 -8.82
C PRO A 39 -2.06 9.59 -9.61
N GLU A 40 -2.02 9.60 -10.95
CA GLU A 40 -1.79 8.39 -11.74
C GLU A 40 -0.42 7.78 -11.46
N ARG A 41 0.61 8.63 -11.35
CA ARG A 41 1.97 8.19 -11.05
C ARG A 41 2.11 7.74 -9.61
N ALA A 42 1.48 8.44 -8.67
CA ALA A 42 1.46 8.03 -7.27
C ALA A 42 0.82 6.63 -7.13
N LEU A 43 -0.33 6.41 -7.78
CA LEU A 43 -1.05 5.14 -7.78
C LEU A 43 -0.18 3.99 -8.32
N GLU A 44 0.54 4.20 -9.43
CA GLU A 44 1.45 3.21 -10.00
C GLU A 44 2.47 2.71 -8.96
N TRP A 45 3.08 3.62 -8.20
CA TRP A 45 4.08 3.27 -7.19
C TRP A 45 3.48 2.66 -5.93
N TYR A 46 2.30 3.10 -5.49
CA TYR A 46 1.59 2.43 -4.38
C TYR A 46 1.21 0.99 -4.73
N GLN A 47 0.74 0.74 -5.96
CA GLN A 47 0.44 -0.63 -6.40
C GLN A 47 1.69 -1.51 -6.48
N ARG A 48 2.86 -0.94 -6.82
CA ARG A 48 4.13 -1.68 -6.78
C ARG A 48 4.58 -2.02 -5.36
N ALA A 49 4.32 -1.15 -4.38
CA ALA A 49 4.57 -1.47 -2.97
C ALA A 49 3.63 -2.61 -2.52
N LEU A 50 2.34 -2.51 -2.84
CA LEU A 50 1.31 -3.50 -2.49
C LEU A 50 1.49 -4.87 -3.16
N SER A 51 2.14 -4.93 -4.32
CA SER A 51 2.49 -6.22 -4.95
C SER A 51 3.66 -6.92 -4.26
N ARG A 52 4.43 -6.17 -3.45
CA ARG A 52 5.56 -6.69 -2.66
C ARG A 52 5.15 -7.06 -1.25
N ASP A 53 4.28 -6.25 -0.66
CA ASP A 53 3.65 -6.49 0.62
C ASP A 53 2.25 -5.86 0.62
N ALA A 54 1.24 -6.73 0.62
CA ALA A 54 -0.14 -6.33 0.52
C ALA A 54 -0.74 -5.84 1.85
N THR A 55 -0.01 -6.01 2.97
CA THR A 55 -0.46 -5.60 4.31
C THR A 55 -0.18 -4.13 4.62
N LEU A 56 0.52 -3.42 3.72
CA LEU A 56 0.92 -2.03 3.93
C LEU A 56 -0.26 -1.05 3.86
N GLU A 57 -0.80 -0.68 5.02
CA GLU A 57 -1.90 0.30 5.11
C GLU A 57 -1.55 1.65 4.51
N ASP A 58 -0.34 2.16 4.71
CA ASP A 58 0.11 3.43 4.14
C ASP A 58 0.01 3.43 2.61
N ALA A 59 0.34 2.30 1.98
CA ALA A 59 0.24 2.13 0.54
C ALA A 59 -1.23 2.05 0.08
N HIS A 60 -2.09 1.39 0.86
CA HIS A 60 -3.53 1.39 0.63
C HIS A 60 -4.12 2.80 0.71
N ARG A 61 -3.79 3.59 1.75
CA ARG A 61 -4.26 4.98 1.91
C ARG A 61 -3.78 5.87 0.76
N GLY A 62 -2.52 5.74 0.36
CA GLY A 62 -1.97 6.46 -0.79
C GLY A 62 -2.70 6.13 -2.10
N ALA A 63 -2.99 4.85 -2.35
CA ALA A 63 -3.78 4.42 -3.51
C ALA A 63 -5.22 4.95 -3.44
N MET A 64 -5.86 4.95 -2.27
CA MET A 64 -7.20 5.50 -2.06
C MET A 64 -7.25 7.00 -2.38
N ARG A 65 -6.29 7.79 -1.86
CA ARG A 65 -6.18 9.24 -2.18
C ARG A 65 -5.94 9.48 -3.66
N SER A 66 -5.08 8.66 -4.28
CA SER A 66 -4.81 8.75 -5.71
C SER A 66 -6.05 8.48 -6.56
N TYR A 67 -6.81 7.42 -6.25
CA TYR A 67 -8.09 7.14 -6.93
C TYR A 67 -9.12 8.25 -6.73
N ALA A 68 -9.23 8.79 -5.51
CA ALA A 68 -10.13 9.90 -5.22
C ALA A 68 -9.75 11.17 -6.01
N GLY A 69 -8.45 11.51 -6.07
CA GLY A 69 -7.93 12.63 -6.86
C GLY A 69 -8.14 12.49 -8.37
N LEU A 70 -8.31 11.25 -8.87
CA LEU A 70 -8.69 10.96 -10.26
C LEU A 70 -10.21 10.99 -10.50
N GLY A 71 -11.01 11.22 -9.46
CA GLY A 71 -12.48 11.14 -9.52
C GLY A 71 -13.04 9.71 -9.46
N HIS A 72 -12.19 8.69 -9.29
CA HIS A 72 -12.60 7.28 -9.21
C HIS A 72 -12.91 6.86 -7.78
N ARG A 73 -13.93 7.48 -7.18
CA ARG A 73 -14.32 7.26 -5.77
C ARG A 73 -14.75 5.81 -5.50
N ASP A 74 -15.37 5.16 -6.48
CA ASP A 74 -15.74 3.74 -6.41
C ASP A 74 -14.51 2.84 -6.29
N LEU A 75 -13.45 3.13 -7.05
CA LEU A 75 -12.19 2.38 -6.96
C LEU A 75 -11.48 2.63 -5.63
N ALA A 76 -11.54 3.85 -5.10
CA ALA A 76 -11.01 4.15 -3.77
C ALA A 76 -11.72 3.36 -2.66
N GLN A 77 -13.04 3.22 -2.72
CA GLN A 77 -13.79 2.40 -1.76
C GLN A 77 -13.43 0.91 -1.87
N ARG A 78 -13.33 0.38 -3.10
CA ARG A 78 -12.87 -1.00 -3.31
C ARG A 78 -11.45 -1.24 -2.78
N GLN A 79 -10.59 -0.23 -2.86
CA GLN A 79 -9.23 -0.31 -2.34
C GLN A 79 -9.21 -0.38 -0.80
N TYR A 80 -10.13 0.33 -0.13
CA TYR A 80 -10.34 0.19 1.31
C TYR A 80 -10.85 -1.21 1.67
N ASP A 81 -11.89 -1.71 0.99
CA ASP A 81 -12.45 -3.03 1.27
C ASP A 81 -11.38 -4.13 1.10
N ARG A 82 -10.50 -3.97 0.10
CA ARG A 82 -9.35 -4.84 -0.10
C ARG A 82 -8.36 -4.76 1.07
N CYS A 83 -8.05 -3.56 1.56
CA CYS A 83 -7.18 -3.36 2.72
C CYS A 83 -7.73 -4.10 3.94
N VAL A 84 -9.00 -3.86 4.29
CA VAL A 84 -9.69 -4.50 5.43
C VAL A 84 -9.61 -6.02 5.33
N ARG A 85 -9.91 -6.56 4.14
CA ARG A 85 -9.88 -8.00 3.91
C ARG A 85 -8.48 -8.58 4.12
N ILE A 86 -7.45 -7.96 3.57
CA ILE A 86 -6.07 -8.46 3.66
C ILE A 86 -5.55 -8.38 5.10
N LEU A 87 -5.77 -7.26 5.80
CA LEU A 87 -5.37 -7.14 7.21
C LEU A 87 -6.04 -8.19 8.09
N ARG A 88 -7.32 -8.47 7.82
CA ARG A 88 -8.05 -9.50 8.54
C ARG A 88 -7.54 -10.91 8.22
N GLU A 89 -7.29 -11.21 6.95
CA GLU A 89 -6.83 -12.54 6.50
C GLU A 89 -5.39 -12.84 6.91
N GLU A 90 -4.49 -11.86 6.84
CA GLU A 90 -3.05 -12.08 7.05
C GLU A 90 -2.56 -11.72 8.45
N LEU A 91 -3.19 -10.74 9.12
CA LEU A 91 -2.72 -10.20 10.40
C LEU A 91 -3.76 -10.33 11.54
N ASP A 92 -4.96 -10.85 11.27
CA ASP A 92 -6.11 -10.86 12.19
C ASP A 92 -6.44 -9.44 12.74
N ALA A 93 -6.07 -8.40 12.00
CA ALA A 93 -6.14 -7.00 12.41
C ALA A 93 -7.31 -6.26 11.75
N ALA A 94 -7.73 -5.17 12.38
CA ALA A 94 -8.62 -4.17 11.80
C ALA A 94 -7.78 -3.03 11.19
N PRO A 95 -8.31 -2.27 10.20
CA PRO A 95 -7.61 -1.10 9.67
C PRO A 95 -7.41 -0.03 10.74
N ASP A 96 -6.33 0.73 10.59
CA ASP A 96 -6.04 1.88 11.43
C ASP A 96 -7.12 2.96 11.32
N ALA A 97 -7.26 3.76 12.39
CA ALA A 97 -8.25 4.86 12.44
C ALA A 97 -8.07 5.87 11.30
N GLU A 98 -6.83 6.12 10.86
CA GLU A 98 -6.54 6.99 9.71
C GLU A 98 -7.12 6.42 8.40
N THR A 99 -7.02 5.10 8.21
CA THR A 99 -7.56 4.40 7.04
C THR A 99 -9.09 4.46 7.01
N VAL A 100 -9.74 4.29 8.17
CA VAL A 100 -11.19 4.42 8.32
C VAL A 100 -11.64 5.87 8.05
N ALA A 101 -10.97 6.86 8.65
CA ALA A 101 -11.30 8.27 8.46
C ALA A 101 -11.19 8.69 6.99
N LEU A 102 -10.17 8.20 6.27
CA LEU A 102 -10.01 8.45 4.85
C LEU A 102 -11.18 7.87 4.03
N ARG A 103 -11.63 6.65 4.34
CA ARG A 103 -12.79 6.05 3.67
C ARG A 103 -14.05 6.89 3.86
N GLU A 104 -14.25 7.43 5.06
CA GLU A 104 -15.41 8.30 5.36
C GLU A 104 -15.33 9.61 4.58
N ALA A 105 -14.15 10.25 4.53
CA ALA A 105 -13.93 11.44 3.73
C ALA A 105 -14.22 11.20 2.24
N ILE A 106 -13.80 10.05 1.70
CA ILE A 106 -14.06 9.66 0.29
C ILE A 106 -15.53 9.32 0.05
N ALA A 107 -16.32 8.99 1.08
CA ALA A 107 -17.75 8.71 0.95
C ALA A 107 -18.62 9.98 1.00
N LEU A 108 -18.15 11.05 1.66
CA LEU A 108 -18.88 12.31 1.77
C LEU A 108 -18.91 13.06 0.42
N PRO A 109 -20.08 13.44 -0.13
CA PRO A 109 -20.13 14.26 -1.33
C PRO A 109 -19.38 15.58 -1.09
N GLU A 110 -18.60 16.07 -2.05
CA GLU A 110 -18.03 17.42 -1.96
C GLU A 110 -19.22 18.39 -1.94
N VAL A 111 -19.42 19.06 -0.80
CA VAL A 111 -20.42 20.11 -0.67
C VAL A 111 -19.87 21.34 -1.40
N PRO A 112 -20.62 21.92 -2.36
CA PRO A 112 -20.16 23.04 -3.18
C PRO A 112 -19.93 24.33 -2.38
#